data_AF-A0A948TFF2-F1
#
_entry.id   AF-A0A948TFF2-F1
#
_cell.length_a   1.000
_cell.length_b   1.000
_cell.length_c   1.000
_cell.angle_alpha   90.00
_cell.angle_beta   90.00
_cell.angle_gamma   90.00
#
_symmetry.space_group_name_H-M   'P 1'
#
loop_
_entity.id
_entity.type
_entity.pdbx_description
1 polymer ?
#
loop_
_entity_poly.entity_id
_entity_poly.type
_entity_poly.pdbx_seq_one_letter_code
_entity_poly.pdbx_strand_id
1 'polypeptide(L)'
;MPRIIKRRGSYLEGYALKRFVPQVLKTYFYEDDYADAWDSVRIVLKGLSQGEPRLALPALGGLFKEEQCADLVGATVSNSVFYKAMRLLRYAELDKRFVLIDYRNIDTEEFGSMYEGLLELVPEIKGLNGVGQLAYKLCSLSGNERKSSGSYYTPDELVQSLIHTALDPVIESKLKANPQEPEQALLSLKVIDPTCGSGHFLLAAARRIAKHLEEVRAHGGEVSLSHGRSAPREPSALVPTMAFC
;
A
#
# COMPACT_ATOMS: atom_id res chain seq x y z
N MET A 1 21.36 -13.60 12.12
CA MET A 1 20.11 -14.10 11.52
C MET A 1 19.08 -14.71 12.51
N PRO A 2 19.42 -15.54 13.50
CA PRO A 2 18.42 -16.20 14.38
C PRO A 2 17.55 -15.23 15.20
N ARG A 3 18.13 -14.11 15.66
CA ARG A 3 17.41 -13.08 16.42
C ARG A 3 16.34 -12.35 15.60
N ILE A 4 16.58 -12.09 14.31
CA ILE A 4 15.60 -11.41 13.43
C ILE A 4 14.43 -12.34 13.13
N ILE A 5 14.70 -13.63 12.90
CA ILE A 5 13.66 -14.66 12.69
C ILE A 5 12.77 -14.76 13.94
N LYS A 6 13.37 -14.82 15.14
CA LYS A 6 12.61 -14.85 16.40
C LYS A 6 11.75 -13.60 16.60
N ARG A 7 12.30 -12.40 16.33
CA ARG A 7 11.58 -11.11 16.41
C ARG A 7 10.43 -11.03 15.41
N ARG A 8 10.63 -11.51 14.18
CA ARG A 8 9.54 -11.64 13.19
C ARG A 8 8.46 -12.62 13.65
N GLY A 9 8.83 -13.71 14.33
CA GLY A 9 7.87 -14.61 14.98
C GLY A 9 6.99 -13.88 15.98
N SER A 10 7.59 -13.10 16.88
CA SER A 10 6.86 -12.29 17.86
C SER A 10 5.88 -11.29 17.20
N TYR A 11 6.27 -10.65 16.10
CA TYR A 11 5.36 -9.81 15.32
C TYR A 11 4.20 -10.62 14.75
N LEU A 12 4.48 -11.74 14.06
CA LEU A 12 3.45 -12.54 13.39
C LEU A 12 2.43 -13.16 14.35
N GLU A 13 2.84 -13.49 15.57
CA GLU A 13 1.99 -14.07 16.60
C GLU A 13 1.22 -13.01 17.39
N GLY A 14 1.89 -11.93 17.81
CA GLY A 14 1.34 -10.97 18.77
C GLY A 14 0.77 -9.69 18.17
N TYR A 15 1.24 -9.26 16.99
CA TYR A 15 1.05 -7.87 16.52
C TYR A 15 0.52 -7.77 15.09
N ALA A 16 0.74 -8.79 14.26
CA ALA A 16 0.29 -8.77 12.87
C ALA A 16 -1.23 -8.75 12.78
N LEU A 17 -1.79 -7.84 11.96
CA LEU A 17 -3.24 -7.71 11.77
C LEU A 17 -3.93 -9.01 11.34
N LYS A 18 -3.21 -9.91 10.67
CA LYS A 18 -3.72 -11.24 10.28
C LYS A 18 -4.27 -12.05 11.45
N ARG A 19 -3.81 -11.80 12.68
CA ARG A 19 -4.26 -12.51 13.89
C ARG A 19 -5.73 -12.27 14.22
N PHE A 20 -6.27 -11.13 13.77
CA PHE A 20 -7.67 -10.76 13.97
C PHE A 20 -8.61 -11.42 12.96
N VAL A 21 -8.11 -11.85 11.80
CA VAL A 21 -8.94 -12.45 10.72
C VAL A 21 -9.79 -13.63 11.22
N PRO A 22 -9.27 -14.64 11.94
CA PRO A 22 -10.12 -15.72 12.46
C PRO A 22 -11.06 -15.27 13.58
N GLN A 23 -10.79 -14.12 14.22
CA GLN A 23 -11.55 -13.61 15.35
C GLN A 23 -12.82 -12.87 14.89
N VAL A 24 -12.82 -12.25 13.71
CA VAL A 24 -14.00 -11.58 13.16
C VAL A 24 -15.21 -12.52 12.94
N LEU A 25 -15.00 -13.84 12.92
CA LEU A 25 -16.10 -14.81 12.80
C LEU A 25 -16.77 -15.12 14.14
N LYS A 26 -16.20 -14.67 15.26
CA LYS A 26 -16.69 -14.96 16.61
C LYS A 26 -17.57 -13.80 17.09
N THR A 27 -18.85 -14.07 17.30
CA THR A 27 -19.87 -13.04 17.58
C THR A 27 -19.67 -12.32 18.91
N TYR A 28 -19.08 -12.97 19.92
CA TYR A 28 -18.86 -12.35 21.23
C TYR A 28 -17.97 -11.10 21.18
N PHE A 29 -17.09 -10.98 20.18
CA PHE A 29 -16.28 -9.78 20.00
C PHE A 29 -17.09 -8.56 19.52
N TYR A 30 -18.32 -8.75 19.05
CA TYR A 30 -19.19 -7.65 18.60
C TYR A 30 -19.97 -6.98 19.74
N GLU A 31 -19.89 -7.53 20.94
CA GLU A 31 -20.48 -7.02 22.18
C GLU A 31 -19.39 -6.67 23.21
N ASP A 32 -18.13 -6.63 22.77
CA ASP A 32 -16.97 -6.37 23.60
C ASP A 32 -16.60 -4.87 23.58
N ASP A 33 -16.66 -4.23 24.74
CA ASP A 33 -16.36 -2.81 24.91
C ASP A 33 -14.90 -2.53 25.31
N TYR A 34 -14.05 -3.56 25.49
CA TYR A 34 -12.60 -3.37 25.65
C TYR A 34 -11.98 -2.80 24.37
N ALA A 35 -10.81 -2.17 24.46
CA ALA A 35 -10.13 -1.53 23.33
C ALA A 35 -8.74 -2.14 23.02
N ASP A 36 -8.41 -3.28 23.63
CA ASP A 36 -7.08 -3.90 23.60
C ASP A 36 -6.66 -4.34 22.18
N ALA A 37 -7.63 -4.68 21.31
CA ALA A 37 -7.31 -4.97 19.91
C ALA A 37 -6.76 -3.72 19.21
N TRP A 38 -7.41 -2.57 19.34
CA TRP A 38 -6.94 -1.31 18.78
C TRP A 38 -5.63 -0.85 19.40
N ASP A 39 -5.47 -1.00 20.72
CA ASP A 39 -4.24 -0.65 21.43
C ASP A 39 -3.03 -1.40 20.87
N SER A 40 -3.20 -2.67 20.52
CA SER A 40 -2.14 -3.43 19.86
C SER A 40 -1.79 -2.91 18.46
N VAL A 41 -2.76 -2.38 17.71
CA VAL A 41 -2.53 -1.75 16.41
C VAL A 41 -1.77 -0.45 16.59
N ARG A 42 -2.09 0.34 17.62
CA ARG A 42 -1.36 1.57 17.95
C ARG A 42 0.12 1.30 18.22
N ILE A 43 0.47 0.17 18.85
CA ILE A 43 1.88 -0.24 19.02
C ILE A 43 2.56 -0.45 17.67
N VAL A 44 1.88 -1.08 16.70
CA VAL A 44 2.43 -1.28 15.35
C VAL A 44 2.57 0.04 14.61
N LEU A 45 1.57 0.92 14.63
CA LEU A 45 1.64 2.24 13.99
C LEU A 45 2.82 3.06 14.54
N LYS A 46 2.99 3.08 15.86
CA LYS A 46 4.16 3.71 16.49
C LYS A 46 5.47 3.05 16.06
N GLY A 47 5.52 1.72 16.02
CA GLY A 47 6.68 0.97 15.53
C GLY A 47 7.03 1.27 14.07
N LEU A 48 6.04 1.55 13.21
CA LEU A 48 6.26 1.95 11.82
C LEU A 48 6.73 3.41 11.68
N SER A 49 6.37 4.27 12.63
CA SER A 49 6.84 5.66 12.70
C SER A 49 8.34 5.75 12.99
N GLN A 50 8.78 5.18 14.11
CA GLN A 50 10.13 5.36 14.67
C GLN A 50 10.99 4.08 14.67
N GLY A 51 10.45 2.95 14.24
CA GLY A 51 11.07 1.63 14.32
C GLY A 51 10.77 0.92 15.64
N GLU A 52 10.67 -0.41 15.60
CA GLU A 52 10.58 -1.25 16.79
C GLU A 52 11.44 -2.52 16.62
N PRO A 53 12.68 -2.49 17.15
CA PRO A 53 13.64 -3.59 16.98
C PRO A 53 13.18 -4.92 17.56
N ARG A 54 12.32 -4.93 18.59
CA ARG A 54 11.81 -6.17 19.21
C ARG A 54 10.83 -6.91 18.30
N LEU A 55 10.14 -6.18 17.42
CA LEU A 55 9.19 -6.72 16.45
C LEU A 55 9.80 -6.85 15.04
N ALA A 56 11.07 -6.46 14.88
CA ALA A 56 11.72 -6.33 13.58
C ALA A 56 10.94 -5.41 12.62
N LEU A 57 10.31 -4.37 13.16
CA LEU A 57 9.65 -3.32 12.39
C LEU A 57 10.67 -2.21 12.06
N PRO A 58 10.91 -1.92 10.76
CA PRO A 58 11.72 -0.77 10.37
C PRO A 58 10.95 0.53 10.61
N ALA A 59 11.70 1.62 10.79
CA ALA A 59 11.14 2.97 10.77
C ALA A 59 10.81 3.32 9.30
N LEU A 60 9.53 3.28 8.92
CA LEU A 60 9.07 3.69 7.61
C LEU A 60 8.86 5.22 7.54
N GLY A 61 8.55 5.85 8.68
CA GLY A 61 8.23 7.28 8.72
C GLY A 61 7.06 7.62 7.77
N GLY A 62 7.19 8.72 7.03
CA GLY A 62 6.19 9.14 6.02
C GLY A 62 4.77 9.13 6.58
N LEU A 63 3.91 8.33 5.96
CA LEU A 63 2.50 8.09 6.35
C LEU A 63 2.32 7.78 7.84
N PHE A 64 3.28 7.11 8.46
CA PHE A 64 3.19 6.66 9.85
C PHE A 64 3.71 7.68 10.86
N LYS A 65 4.17 8.87 10.43
CA LYS A 65 4.51 9.94 11.37
C LYS A 65 3.31 10.28 12.24
N GLU A 66 3.55 10.56 13.52
CA GLU A 66 2.47 10.84 14.48
C GLU A 66 1.59 12.02 14.04
N GLU A 67 2.20 13.03 13.43
CA GLU A 67 1.51 14.20 12.85
C GLU A 67 0.51 13.82 11.73
N GLN A 68 0.82 12.80 10.93
CA GLN A 68 -0.04 12.34 9.82
C GLN A 68 -1.08 11.30 10.28
N CYS A 69 -0.89 10.72 11.46
CA CYS A 69 -1.74 9.68 12.05
C CYS A 69 -2.39 10.14 13.36
N ALA A 70 -2.47 11.44 13.64
CA ALA A 70 -2.88 11.96 14.95
C ALA A 70 -4.24 11.42 15.40
N ASP A 71 -5.22 11.39 14.48
CA ASP A 71 -6.56 10.86 14.75
C ASP A 71 -6.55 9.35 15.02
N LEU A 72 -5.69 8.59 14.35
CA LEU A 72 -5.56 7.14 14.56
C LEU A 72 -4.86 6.82 15.89
N VAL A 73 -3.78 7.53 16.20
CA VAL A 73 -3.00 7.31 17.43
C VAL A 73 -3.80 7.74 18.67
N GLY A 74 -4.54 8.85 18.56
CA GLY A 74 -5.37 9.40 19.63
C GLY A 74 -6.71 8.68 19.84
N ALA A 75 -7.20 7.95 18.83
CA ALA A 75 -8.49 7.26 18.92
C ALA A 75 -8.47 6.12 19.94
N THR A 76 -9.60 5.97 20.64
CA THR A 76 -9.96 4.74 21.36
C THR A 76 -11.08 4.06 20.57
N VAL A 77 -10.87 2.79 20.20
CA VAL A 77 -11.83 2.02 19.40
C VAL A 77 -12.15 0.74 20.17
N SER A 78 -13.41 0.54 20.51
CA SER A 78 -13.87 -0.69 21.16
C SER A 78 -13.69 -1.88 20.22
N ASN A 79 -13.52 -3.07 20.78
CA ASN A 79 -13.42 -4.33 20.08
C ASN A 79 -14.68 -4.55 19.23
N SER A 80 -15.86 -4.20 19.75
CA SER A 80 -17.12 -4.26 19.03
C SER A 80 -17.10 -3.49 17.72
N VAL A 81 -16.48 -2.31 17.67
CA VAL A 81 -16.32 -1.50 16.45
C VAL A 81 -15.14 -2.00 15.61
N PHE A 82 -14.01 -2.29 16.24
CA PHE A 82 -12.79 -2.75 15.58
C PHE A 82 -13.00 -4.04 14.79
N TYR A 83 -13.62 -5.06 15.37
CA TYR A 83 -13.85 -6.33 14.67
C TYR A 83 -14.91 -6.20 13.56
N LYS A 84 -15.88 -5.29 13.69
CA LYS A 84 -16.81 -4.96 12.59
C LYS A 84 -16.05 -4.35 11.41
N ALA A 85 -15.18 -3.38 11.67
CA ALA A 85 -14.32 -2.77 10.64
C ALA A 85 -13.37 -3.80 10.02
N MET A 86 -12.71 -4.63 10.82
CA MET A 86 -11.84 -5.70 10.33
C MET A 86 -12.60 -6.73 9.49
N ARG A 87 -13.86 -7.04 9.82
CA ARG A 87 -14.68 -7.92 8.98
C ARG A 87 -14.91 -7.31 7.60
N LEU A 88 -15.29 -6.03 7.54
CA LEU A 88 -15.52 -5.31 6.28
C LEU A 88 -14.25 -5.18 5.43
N LEU A 89 -13.08 -5.03 6.06
CA LEU A 89 -11.78 -4.97 5.37
C LEU A 89 -11.26 -6.34 4.91
N ARG A 90 -11.74 -7.44 5.49
CA ARG A 90 -11.19 -8.78 5.21
C ARG A 90 -12.13 -9.68 4.46
N TYR A 91 -13.43 -9.42 4.48
CA TYR A 91 -14.44 -10.23 3.82
C TYR A 91 -15.36 -9.38 2.96
N ALA A 92 -15.52 -9.81 1.71
CA ALA A 92 -16.57 -9.33 0.82
C ALA A 92 -17.72 -10.35 0.79
N GLU A 93 -18.94 -9.87 0.58
CA GLU A 93 -20.10 -10.73 0.35
C GLU A 93 -20.36 -10.83 -1.16
N LEU A 94 -20.15 -12.01 -1.75
CA LEU A 94 -20.49 -12.32 -3.13
C LEU A 94 -21.46 -13.49 -3.15
N ASP A 95 -22.61 -13.34 -3.81
CA ASP A 95 -23.63 -14.38 -3.93
C ASP A 95 -24.00 -15.06 -2.59
N LYS A 96 -24.17 -14.24 -1.53
CA LYS A 96 -24.45 -14.67 -0.16
C LYS A 96 -23.35 -15.53 0.48
N ARG A 97 -22.12 -15.47 -0.05
CA ARG A 97 -20.94 -16.13 0.51
C ARG A 97 -19.91 -15.08 0.91
N PHE A 98 -19.26 -15.33 2.04
CA PHE A 98 -18.13 -14.52 2.47
C PHE A 98 -16.86 -15.01 1.77
N VAL A 99 -16.25 -14.12 1.00
CA VAL A 99 -14.97 -14.36 0.32
C VAL A 99 -13.90 -13.50 0.99
N LEU A 100 -12.74 -14.09 1.26
CA LEU A 100 -11.60 -13.37 1.84
C LEU A 100 -10.99 -12.43 0.79
N ILE A 101 -10.78 -11.16 1.15
CA ILE A 101 -10.11 -10.18 0.30
C ILE A 101 -8.60 -10.45 0.32
N ASP A 102 -7.95 -10.57 -0.83
CA ASP A 102 -6.49 -10.82 -0.90
C ASP A 102 -5.69 -9.54 -1.18
N TYR A 103 -5.28 -8.85 -0.11
CA TYR A 103 -4.41 -7.67 -0.23
C TYR A 103 -2.98 -7.98 -0.69
N ARG A 104 -2.58 -9.25 -0.86
CA ARG A 104 -1.26 -9.57 -1.42
C ARG A 104 -1.23 -9.37 -2.93
N ASN A 105 -2.32 -9.74 -3.59
CA ASN A 105 -2.42 -9.82 -5.03
C ASN A 105 -3.27 -8.69 -5.62
N ILE A 106 -3.53 -7.65 -4.83
CA ILE A 106 -4.26 -6.49 -5.29
C ILE A 106 -3.44 -5.74 -6.34
N ASP A 107 -4.04 -5.55 -7.51
CA ASP A 107 -3.37 -4.85 -8.60
C ASP A 107 -3.56 -3.33 -8.48
N THR A 108 -2.94 -2.62 -9.41
CA THR A 108 -2.94 -1.16 -9.43
C THR A 108 -4.27 -0.57 -9.90
N GLU A 109 -5.05 -1.31 -10.68
CA GLU A 109 -6.38 -0.92 -11.15
C GLU A 109 -7.43 -1.03 -10.03
N GLU A 110 -7.37 -2.11 -9.25
CA GLU A 110 -8.18 -2.32 -8.06
C GLU A 110 -7.89 -1.23 -7.01
N PHE A 111 -6.62 -0.90 -6.78
CA PHE A 111 -6.24 0.24 -5.93
C PHE A 111 -6.74 1.59 -6.46
N GLY A 112 -6.61 1.84 -7.76
CA GLY A 112 -7.15 3.04 -8.40
C GLY A 112 -8.66 3.16 -8.20
N SER A 113 -9.38 2.06 -8.42
CA SER A 113 -10.83 1.99 -8.26
C SER A 113 -11.28 2.23 -6.82
N MET A 114 -10.56 1.69 -5.83
CA MET A 114 -10.82 1.98 -4.41
C MET A 114 -10.58 3.46 -4.08
N TYR A 115 -9.49 4.04 -4.58
CA TYR A 115 -9.16 5.45 -4.35
C TYR A 115 -10.26 6.36 -4.91
N GLU A 116 -10.65 6.15 -6.17
CA GLU A 116 -11.75 6.89 -6.81
C GLU A 116 -13.07 6.71 -6.07
N GLY A 117 -13.41 5.48 -5.70
CA GLY A 117 -14.62 5.19 -4.95
C GLY A 117 -14.66 5.90 -3.59
N LEU A 118 -13.53 6.04 -2.91
CA LEU A 118 -13.45 6.76 -1.64
C LEU A 118 -13.57 8.27 -1.81
N LEU A 119 -13.02 8.85 -2.89
CA LEU A 119 -13.14 10.28 -3.18
C LEU A 119 -14.57 10.72 -3.45
N GLU A 120 -15.42 9.82 -3.95
CA GLU A 120 -16.83 10.11 -4.16
C GLU A 120 -17.63 10.22 -2.87
N LEU A 121 -17.12 9.67 -1.77
CA LEU A 121 -17.84 9.56 -0.51
C LEU A 121 -17.51 10.75 0.40
N VAL A 122 -18.52 11.58 0.66
CA VAL A 122 -18.44 12.66 1.64
C VAL A 122 -19.29 12.30 2.86
N PRO A 123 -18.70 12.25 4.07
CA PRO A 123 -19.45 12.00 5.29
C PRO A 123 -20.28 13.24 5.67
N GLU A 124 -21.61 13.09 5.68
CA GLU A 124 -22.54 14.05 6.24
C GLU A 124 -22.82 13.70 7.71
N ILE A 125 -22.30 14.50 8.63
CA ILE A 125 -22.49 14.31 10.07
C ILE A 125 -23.89 14.78 10.47
N LYS A 126 -24.67 13.88 11.07
CA LYS A 126 -26.04 14.14 11.58
C LYS A 126 -26.08 14.39 13.09
N GLY A 127 -24.93 14.46 13.75
CA GLY A 127 -24.81 14.62 15.20
C GLY A 127 -24.69 13.27 15.92
N LEU A 128 -25.22 13.18 17.15
CA LEU A 128 -25.25 11.94 17.91
C LEU A 128 -26.64 11.29 17.81
N ASN A 129 -26.69 9.96 17.70
CA ASN A 129 -27.94 9.21 17.79
C ASN A 129 -28.43 9.09 19.25
N GLY A 130 -29.61 8.51 19.45
CA GLY A 130 -30.25 8.36 20.78
C GLY A 130 -29.46 7.50 21.79
N VAL A 131 -28.34 6.90 21.38
CA VAL A 131 -27.42 6.14 22.24
C VAL A 131 -26.03 6.80 22.31
N GLY A 132 -25.90 8.05 21.89
CA GLY A 132 -24.65 8.84 22.01
C GLY A 132 -23.56 8.50 20.99
N GLN A 133 -23.87 7.76 19.93
CA GLN A 133 -22.92 7.43 18.86
C GLN A 133 -23.03 8.44 17.71
N LEU A 134 -21.91 8.71 17.03
CA LEU A 134 -21.89 9.57 15.85
C LEU A 134 -22.80 9.00 14.76
N ALA A 135 -23.87 9.72 14.45
CA ALA A 135 -24.72 9.45 13.31
C ALA A 135 -24.14 10.16 12.09
N TYR A 136 -23.84 9.42 11.03
CA TYR A 136 -23.37 9.97 9.77
C TYR A 136 -23.98 9.22 8.59
N LYS A 137 -24.03 9.89 7.44
CA LYS A 137 -24.39 9.28 6.16
C LYS A 137 -23.26 9.55 5.17
N LEU A 138 -22.81 8.53 4.47
CA LEU A 138 -21.91 8.74 3.32
C LEU A 138 -22.76 9.12 2.12
N CYS A 139 -22.56 10.34 1.62
CA CYS A 139 -23.22 10.88 0.45
C CYS A 139 -22.26 10.81 -0.74
N SER A 140 -22.76 10.43 -1.91
CA SER A 140 -21.99 10.50 -3.16
C SER A 140 -22.09 11.92 -3.72
N LEU A 141 -20.96 12.51 -4.10
CA LEU A 141 -20.95 13.77 -4.84
C LEU A 141 -21.70 13.56 -6.16
N SER A 142 -22.80 14.29 -6.38
CA SER A 142 -23.57 14.21 -7.62
C SER A 142 -22.64 14.44 -8.84
N GLY A 143 -22.79 13.63 -9.89
CA GLY A 143 -21.81 13.44 -10.97
C GLY A 143 -21.33 14.67 -11.77
N ASN A 144 -21.82 15.88 -11.47
CA ASN A 144 -21.26 17.14 -11.98
C ASN A 144 -20.03 17.62 -11.19
N GLU A 145 -19.88 17.28 -9.91
CA GLU A 145 -18.69 17.67 -9.13
C GLU A 145 -17.44 16.86 -9.51
N ARG A 146 -17.61 15.63 -10.06
CA ARG A 146 -16.56 14.85 -10.74
C ARG A 146 -15.78 15.67 -11.77
N LYS A 147 -16.46 16.57 -12.50
CA LYS A 147 -15.83 17.36 -13.58
C LYS A 147 -14.92 18.48 -13.07
N SER A 148 -14.98 18.81 -11.77
CA SER A 148 -14.20 19.91 -11.21
C SER A 148 -12.87 19.47 -10.60
N SER A 149 -12.75 18.23 -10.11
CA SER A 149 -11.51 17.72 -9.49
C SER A 149 -10.51 17.13 -10.49
N GLY A 150 -10.95 16.79 -11.71
CA GLY A 150 -10.08 16.26 -12.78
C GLY A 150 -9.36 14.95 -12.44
N SER A 151 -9.75 14.27 -11.37
CA SER A 151 -9.15 13.02 -10.92
C SER A 151 -9.72 11.87 -11.75
N TYR A 152 -8.99 11.47 -12.79
CA TYR A 152 -9.30 10.32 -13.62
C TYR A 152 -8.14 9.34 -13.57
N TYR A 153 -8.46 8.08 -13.27
CA TYR A 153 -7.52 6.98 -13.41
C TYR A 153 -7.14 6.79 -14.90
N THR A 154 -5.84 6.62 -15.16
CA THR A 154 -5.34 6.32 -16.51
C THR A 154 -5.29 4.80 -16.71
N PRO A 155 -6.02 4.24 -17.71
CA PRO A 155 -5.97 2.81 -18.02
C PRO A 155 -4.54 2.26 -18.14
N ASP A 156 -4.31 1.05 -17.63
CA ASP A 156 -2.94 0.48 -17.58
C ASP A 156 -2.32 0.36 -18.97
N GLU A 157 -3.10 0.03 -20.01
CA GLU A 157 -2.61 -0.03 -21.39
C GLU A 157 -1.98 1.30 -21.86
N LEU A 158 -2.58 2.43 -21.50
CA LEU A 158 -2.05 3.75 -21.82
C LEU A 158 -0.79 4.05 -21.01
N VAL A 159 -0.78 3.66 -19.73
CA VAL A 159 0.41 3.79 -18.88
C VAL A 159 1.56 2.96 -19.44
N GLN A 160 1.34 1.69 -19.79
CA GLN A 160 2.38 0.84 -20.37
C GLN A 160 2.88 1.38 -21.71
N SER A 161 1.98 1.93 -22.55
CA SER A 161 2.36 2.60 -23.80
C SER A 161 3.28 3.81 -23.54
N LEU A 162 2.95 4.65 -22.56
CA LEU A 162 3.78 5.79 -22.16
C LEU A 162 5.13 5.35 -21.57
N ILE A 163 5.14 4.33 -20.70
CA ILE A 163 6.38 3.76 -20.17
C ILE A 163 7.26 3.24 -21.31
N HIS A 164 6.67 2.51 -22.26
CA HIS A 164 7.39 1.93 -23.38
C HIS A 164 7.98 3.01 -24.32
N THR A 165 7.23 4.07 -24.58
CA THR A 165 7.64 5.09 -25.55
C THR A 165 8.50 6.20 -24.95
N ALA A 166 8.36 6.48 -23.65
CA ALA A 166 9.06 7.59 -22.99
C ALA A 166 10.17 7.14 -22.02
N LEU A 167 9.94 6.08 -21.24
CA LEU A 167 10.89 5.65 -20.20
C LEU A 167 11.89 4.60 -20.69
N ASP A 168 11.44 3.57 -21.41
CA ASP A 168 12.33 2.50 -21.91
C ASP A 168 13.52 3.08 -22.73
N PRO A 169 13.33 4.06 -23.67
CA PRO A 169 14.46 4.63 -24.42
C PRO A 169 15.46 5.40 -23.55
N VAL A 170 14.99 6.05 -22.49
CA VAL A 170 15.85 6.78 -21.54
C VAL A 170 16.68 5.80 -20.72
N ILE A 171 16.07 4.71 -20.25
CA ILE A 171 16.77 3.63 -19.54
C ILE A 171 17.85 3.04 -20.43
N GLU A 172 17.52 2.65 -21.67
CA GLU A 172 18.47 2.07 -22.60
C GLU A 172 19.63 3.02 -22.92
N SER A 173 19.34 4.29 -23.19
CA SER A 173 20.34 5.32 -23.45
C SER A 173 21.27 5.50 -22.25
N LYS A 174 20.71 5.53 -21.04
CA LYS A 174 21.48 5.68 -19.78
C LYS A 174 22.41 4.49 -19.54
N LEU A 175 21.94 3.26 -19.80
CA LEU A 175 22.74 2.04 -19.68
C LEU A 175 23.87 2.00 -20.73
N LYS A 176 23.57 2.33 -21.99
CA LYS A 176 24.57 2.38 -23.07
C LYS A 176 25.66 3.43 -22.80
N ALA A 177 25.30 4.57 -22.22
CA ALA A 177 26.25 5.62 -21.87
C ALA A 177 27.11 5.30 -20.64
N ASN A 178 26.68 4.37 -19.77
CA ASN A 178 27.35 4.05 -18.51
C ASN A 178 27.58 2.53 -18.36
N PRO A 179 28.32 1.88 -19.29
CA PRO A 179 28.49 0.43 -19.29
C PRO A 179 29.29 -0.09 -18.08
N GLN A 180 30.13 0.77 -17.47
CA GLN A 180 30.96 0.41 -16.32
C GLN A 180 30.23 0.51 -14.98
N GLU A 181 29.18 1.35 -14.90
CA GLU A 181 28.42 1.58 -13.66
C GLU A 181 26.89 1.57 -13.92
N PRO A 182 26.34 0.50 -14.52
CA PRO A 182 24.94 0.45 -14.96
C PRO A 182 23.95 0.55 -13.79
N GLU A 183 24.27 -0.04 -12.64
CA GLU A 183 23.42 0.03 -11.44
C GLU A 183 23.30 1.48 -10.92
N GLN A 184 24.44 2.17 -10.76
CA GLN A 184 24.45 3.55 -10.31
C GLN A 184 23.74 4.47 -11.31
N ALA A 185 23.89 4.18 -12.61
CA ALA A 185 23.22 4.91 -13.68
C ALA A 185 21.69 4.79 -13.60
N LEU A 186 21.15 3.58 -13.36
CA LEU A 186 19.71 3.37 -13.16
C LEU A 186 19.20 4.05 -11.89
N LEU A 187 19.92 3.90 -10.77
CA LEU A 187 19.55 4.53 -9.49
C LEU A 187 19.61 6.07 -9.53
N SER A 188 20.34 6.64 -10.50
CA SER A 188 20.40 8.09 -10.73
C SER A 188 19.21 8.67 -11.50
N LEU A 189 18.36 7.82 -12.09
CA LEU A 189 17.18 8.28 -12.84
C LEU A 189 16.19 8.98 -11.90
N LYS A 190 15.64 10.09 -12.38
CA LYS A 190 14.60 10.85 -11.70
C LYS A 190 13.39 10.91 -12.62
N VAL A 191 12.24 10.48 -12.12
CA VAL A 191 10.96 10.50 -12.83
C VAL A 191 10.04 11.46 -12.09
N ILE A 192 9.39 12.36 -12.84
CA ILE A 192 8.43 13.33 -12.31
C ILE A 192 7.12 13.19 -13.06
N ASP A 193 6.02 13.16 -12.31
CA ASP A 193 4.66 13.28 -12.83
C ASP A 193 3.94 14.37 -12.01
N PRO A 194 3.84 15.61 -12.54
CA PRO A 194 3.24 16.74 -11.84
C PRO A 194 1.75 16.55 -11.50
N THR A 195 1.08 15.61 -12.17
CA THR A 195 -0.36 15.35 -12.07
C THR A 195 -0.64 13.88 -11.78
N CYS A 196 0.16 13.28 -10.90
CA CYS A 196 0.19 11.82 -10.73
C CYS A 196 -1.08 11.19 -10.14
N GLY A 197 -1.95 11.98 -9.51
CA GLY A 197 -3.17 11.48 -8.87
C GLY A 197 -2.88 10.33 -7.89
N SER A 198 -3.40 9.14 -8.18
CA SER A 198 -3.15 7.91 -7.42
C SER A 198 -1.71 7.37 -7.52
N GLY A 199 -0.84 7.99 -8.32
CA GLY A 199 0.56 7.61 -8.48
C GLY A 199 0.79 6.44 -9.44
N HIS A 200 -0.22 6.04 -10.22
CA HIS A 200 -0.17 4.84 -11.07
C HIS A 200 1.02 4.85 -12.04
N PHE A 201 1.26 5.97 -12.72
CA PHE A 201 2.38 6.13 -13.63
C PHE A 201 3.73 6.04 -12.90
N LEU A 202 3.86 6.69 -11.74
CA LEU A 202 5.08 6.66 -10.94
C LEU A 202 5.38 5.24 -10.44
N LEU A 203 4.36 4.49 -10.03
CA LEU A 203 4.51 3.10 -9.63
C LEU A 203 4.92 2.20 -10.81
N ALA A 204 4.32 2.39 -11.98
CA ALA A 204 4.70 1.68 -13.20
C ALA A 204 6.14 1.98 -13.61
N ALA A 205 6.56 3.26 -13.55
CA ALA A 205 7.93 3.69 -13.81
C ALA A 205 8.92 3.09 -12.81
N ALA A 206 8.61 3.12 -11.51
CA ALA A 206 9.45 2.52 -10.48
C ALA A 206 9.60 1.01 -10.68
N ARG A 207 8.51 0.29 -10.99
CA ARG A 207 8.55 -1.15 -11.32
C ARG A 207 9.39 -1.43 -12.57
N ARG A 208 9.30 -0.57 -13.60
CA ARG A 208 10.10 -0.70 -14.81
C ARG A 208 11.59 -0.56 -14.53
N ILE A 209 11.98 0.48 -13.77
CA ILE A 209 13.38 0.70 -13.36
C ILE A 209 13.87 -0.45 -12.47
N ALA A 210 13.05 -0.91 -11.52
CA ALA A 210 13.40 -2.03 -10.64
C ALA A 210 13.66 -3.31 -11.42
N LYS A 211 12.86 -3.62 -12.45
CA LYS A 211 13.07 -4.78 -13.33
C LYS A 211 14.44 -4.71 -14.03
N HIS A 212 14.80 -3.57 -14.60
CA HIS A 212 16.12 -3.41 -15.23
C HIS A 212 17.26 -3.47 -14.20
N LEU A 213 17.04 -2.97 -12.99
CA LEU A 213 18.01 -3.06 -11.90
C LEU A 213 18.23 -4.52 -11.48
N GLU A 214 17.17 -5.32 -11.41
CA GLU A 214 17.25 -6.77 -11.16
C GLU A 214 18.03 -7.48 -12.28
N GLU A 215 17.76 -7.15 -13.54
CA GLU A 215 18.51 -7.67 -14.69
C GLU A 215 20.00 -7.31 -14.57
N VAL A 216 20.36 -6.05 -14.33
CA VAL A 216 21.76 -5.61 -14.15
C VAL A 216 22.45 -6.36 -13.01
N ARG A 217 21.78 -6.49 -11.86
CA ARG A 217 22.33 -7.19 -10.68
C ARG A 217 22.50 -8.69 -10.93
N ALA A 218 21.58 -9.31 -11.67
CA ALA A 218 21.66 -10.73 -12.01
C ALA A 218 22.83 -11.04 -12.96
N HIS A 219 23.21 -10.09 -13.84
CA HIS A 219 24.28 -10.26 -14.82
C HIS A 219 25.65 -9.75 -14.36
N GLY A 220 25.76 -9.18 -13.15
CA GLY A 220 27.05 -8.97 -12.47
C GLY A 220 28.10 -8.14 -13.22
N GLY A 221 27.69 -7.17 -14.04
CA GLY A 221 28.59 -6.16 -14.62
C GLY A 221 28.80 -6.21 -16.14
N GLU A 222 28.16 -7.12 -16.89
CA GLU A 222 28.10 -7.05 -18.35
C GLU A 222 26.65 -7.20 -18.83
N VAL A 223 26.12 -6.14 -19.45
CA VAL A 223 24.78 -6.17 -20.06
C VAL A 223 24.91 -6.75 -21.47
N SER A 224 24.57 -8.03 -21.64
CA SER A 224 24.31 -8.59 -22.98
C SER A 224 22.86 -8.31 -23.37
N LEU A 225 22.67 -7.43 -24.36
CA LEU A 225 21.38 -7.20 -24.99
C LEU A 225 21.04 -8.37 -25.92
N SER A 226 20.46 -9.45 -25.39
CA SER A 226 19.81 -10.47 -26.22
C SER A 226 18.58 -11.08 -25.55
N HIS A 227 17.47 -11.01 -26.28
CA HIS A 227 16.12 -11.41 -25.89
C HIS A 227 16.00 -12.88 -25.48
N GLY A 228 15.26 -13.14 -24.39
CA GLY A 228 14.77 -14.48 -24.03
C GLY A 228 13.85 -14.44 -22.82
N ARG A 229 12.54 -14.63 -23.03
CA ARG A 229 11.52 -14.75 -21.97
C ARG A 229 11.92 -15.81 -20.95
N SER A 230 12.03 -15.43 -19.68
CA SER A 230 11.92 -16.37 -18.56
C SER A 230 10.91 -15.83 -17.55
N ALA A 231 10.14 -16.73 -16.95
CA ALA A 231 8.97 -16.45 -16.12
C ALA A 231 9.32 -15.61 -14.87
N PRO A 232 8.40 -14.74 -14.40
CA PRO A 232 8.67 -13.90 -13.23
C PRO A 232 8.84 -14.75 -11.97
N ARG A 233 9.99 -14.62 -11.31
CA ARG A 233 10.14 -14.96 -9.89
C ARG A 233 9.95 -13.67 -9.10
N GLU A 234 9.03 -13.69 -8.13
CA GLU A 234 8.79 -12.55 -7.25
C GLU A 234 10.06 -12.20 -6.44
N PRO A 235 10.47 -10.92 -6.38
CA PRO A 235 11.59 -10.50 -5.57
C PRO A 235 11.21 -10.43 -4.09
N SER A 236 11.57 -11.47 -3.33
CA SER A 236 11.60 -11.38 -1.88
C SER A 236 12.81 -10.54 -1.44
N ALA A 237 12.53 -9.40 -0.83
CA ALA A 237 13.45 -8.58 -0.04
C ALA A 237 14.61 -7.93 -0.82
N LEU A 238 14.43 -6.64 -1.15
CA LEU A 238 15.40 -5.54 -1.01
C LEU A 238 14.81 -4.33 -1.74
N VAL A 239 14.02 -3.51 -1.03
CA VAL A 239 13.66 -2.16 -1.49
C VAL A 239 14.68 -1.21 -0.86
N PRO A 240 15.70 -0.71 -1.58
CA PRO A 240 16.40 0.47 -1.14
C PRO A 240 15.50 1.69 -1.39
N THR A 241 15.57 2.64 -0.45
CA THR A 241 14.87 3.91 -0.44
C THR A 241 15.07 4.66 -1.78
N MET A 242 14.07 4.60 -2.66
CA MET A 242 13.96 5.59 -3.75
C MET A 242 13.45 6.88 -3.11
N ALA A 243 14.29 7.91 -3.11
CA ALA A 243 13.86 9.26 -2.78
C ALA A 243 13.02 9.78 -3.94
N PHE A 244 11.70 9.83 -3.76
CA PHE A 244 10.85 10.70 -4.56
C PHE A 244 11.15 12.14 -4.13
N CYS A 245 11.73 12.93 -5.04
CA CYS A 245 11.81 14.39 -4.93
C CYS A 245 10.50 15.00 -5.42
#